data_AF-A0A844B7H0-F1
#
_entry.id   AF-A0A844B7H0-F1
#
_cell.length_a   1.000
_cell.length_b   1.000
_cell.length_c   1.000
_cell.angle_alpha   90.00
_cell.angle_beta   90.00
_cell.angle_gamma   90.00
#
_symmetry.space_group_name_H-M   'P 1'
#
loop_
_entity.id
_entity.type
_entity.pdbx_description
1 polymer ?
#
loop_
_entity_poly.entity_id
_entity_poly.type
_entity_poly.pdbx_seq_one_letter_code
_entity_poly.pdbx_strand_id
1 'polypeptide(L)'
;MLNRRTLALAALLSVLGLPLPLAAQEPNENDFALECRFDRECREAEPCTATGFTLAVDGRGGGMGAGVKLARVVLYSAAGKVDAFGTLGGDTLFLQGGNDAVRSYLVVTDGAARYTLHMAQGPQVVSYLGTCE
;
A
#
# COMPACT_ATOMS: atom_id res chain seq x y z
N MET A 1 31.02 55.48 48.26
CA MET A 1 31.22 54.20 48.96
C MET A 1 31.17 53.09 47.92
N LEU A 2 32.27 52.35 47.79
CA LEU A 2 32.53 51.32 46.79
C LEU A 2 32.08 49.95 47.33
N ASN A 3 31.26 49.19 46.59
CA ASN A 3 31.16 47.72 46.79
C ASN A 3 30.43 47.10 45.57
N ARG A 4 31.11 46.50 44.58
CA ARG A 4 31.78 45.18 44.49
C ARG A 4 30.78 44.02 44.29
N ARG A 5 31.01 43.26 43.20
CA ARG A 5 30.43 41.95 42.76
C ARG A 5 29.23 42.12 41.80
N THR A 6 29.16 41.49 40.62
CA THR A 6 29.59 40.12 40.29
C THR A 6 29.81 39.98 38.77
N LEU A 7 30.95 39.37 38.41
CA LEU A 7 31.27 38.85 37.08
C LEU A 7 30.57 37.50 36.84
N ALA A 8 30.33 37.20 35.56
CA ALA A 8 30.16 35.87 34.98
C ALA A 8 28.80 35.19 35.25
N LEU A 9 28.19 34.43 34.34
CA LEU A 9 28.77 33.51 33.36
C LEU A 9 27.72 33.26 32.27
N ALA A 10 28.05 33.52 31.00
CA ALA A 10 27.27 33.04 29.88
C ALA A 10 27.47 31.53 29.76
N ALA A 11 26.46 30.74 30.11
CA ALA A 11 26.46 29.30 29.84
C ALA A 11 25.79 29.07 28.48
N LEU A 12 26.63 28.93 27.44
CA LEU A 12 26.22 28.33 26.17
C LEU A 12 25.77 26.89 26.42
N LEU A 13 24.46 26.63 26.29
CA LEU A 13 23.97 25.27 26.09
C LEU A 13 24.19 24.89 24.62
N SER A 14 25.38 24.38 24.34
CA SER A 14 25.66 23.59 23.13
C SER A 14 25.09 22.19 23.35
N VAL A 15 23.78 22.00 23.12
CA VAL A 15 23.19 20.67 23.09
C VAL A 15 23.67 19.98 21.81
N LEU A 16 24.58 19.03 22.01
CA LEU A 16 25.07 18.08 21.02
C LEU A 16 23.89 17.44 20.27
N GLY A 17 23.88 17.63 18.96
CA GLY A 17 23.00 16.92 18.03
C GLY A 17 23.37 15.46 17.93
N LEU A 18 22.85 14.66 18.87
CA LEU A 18 22.74 13.21 18.68
C LEU A 18 21.64 12.99 17.62
N PRO A 19 21.93 12.32 16.48
CA PRO A 19 20.88 11.92 15.56
C PRO A 19 19.96 10.97 16.32
N LEU A 20 18.69 11.38 16.49
CA LEU A 20 17.65 10.49 16.97
C LEU A 20 17.68 9.24 16.08
N PRO A 21 17.70 8.01 16.65
CA PRO A 21 17.56 6.82 15.84
C PRO A 21 16.22 6.96 15.13
N LEU A 22 16.25 6.94 13.81
CA LEU A 22 15.06 6.83 12.98
C LEU A 22 14.45 5.47 13.35
N ALA A 23 13.55 5.44 14.32
CA ALA A 23 12.86 4.23 14.68
C ALA A 23 12.10 3.78 13.43
N ALA A 24 12.55 2.67 12.82
CA ALA A 24 11.75 1.97 11.83
C ALA A 24 10.40 1.70 12.52
N GLN A 25 9.31 2.22 11.96
CA GLN A 25 7.98 1.97 12.52
C GLN A 25 7.75 0.46 12.44
N GLU A 26 7.59 -0.20 13.59
CA GLU A 26 7.29 -1.62 13.61
C GLU A 26 5.94 -1.88 12.91
N PRO A 27 5.79 -3.01 12.20
CA PRO A 27 4.51 -3.39 11.59
C PRO A 27 3.41 -3.37 12.64
N ASN A 28 2.30 -2.67 12.36
CA ASN A 28 1.11 -2.73 13.19
C ASN A 28 0.51 -4.14 13.11
N GLU A 29 -0.15 -4.62 14.17
CA GLU A 29 -0.86 -5.92 14.15
C GLU A 29 -1.94 -6.02 13.06
N ASN A 30 -2.37 -4.88 12.53
CA ASN A 30 -3.34 -4.78 11.44
C ASN A 30 -2.70 -4.62 10.06
N ASP A 31 -1.38 -4.51 9.98
CA ASP A 31 -0.65 -4.46 8.72
C ASP A 31 -0.56 -5.85 8.10
N PHE A 32 -0.64 -5.90 6.77
CA PHE A 32 -0.46 -7.12 6.00
C PHE A 32 0.24 -6.80 4.68
N ALA A 33 0.93 -7.79 4.13
CA ALA A 33 1.55 -7.70 2.81
C ALA A 33 1.21 -8.94 1.99
N LEU A 34 1.05 -8.77 0.68
CA LEU A 34 0.86 -9.87 -0.27
C LEU A 34 1.71 -9.63 -1.50
N GLU A 35 2.29 -10.70 -2.05
CA GLU A 35 2.98 -10.66 -3.33
C GLU A 35 2.17 -11.43 -4.38
N CYS A 36 1.68 -10.71 -5.39
CA CYS A 36 0.89 -11.31 -6.46
C CYS A 36 1.72 -11.53 -7.72
N ARG A 37 1.67 -12.74 -8.26
CA ARG A 37 2.25 -13.11 -9.55
C ARG A 37 1.14 -13.52 -10.51
N PHE A 38 1.15 -12.96 -11.71
CA PHE A 38 0.13 -13.22 -12.72
C PHE A 38 0.72 -13.94 -13.92
N ASP A 39 0.09 -15.04 -14.31
CA ASP A 39 0.53 -15.88 -15.42
C ASP A 39 -0.21 -15.54 -16.72
N ARG A 40 -1.40 -14.92 -16.62
CA ARG A 40 -2.29 -14.66 -17.76
C ARG A 40 -2.71 -13.21 -17.80
N GLU A 41 -2.60 -12.58 -18.96
CA GLU A 41 -3.19 -11.28 -19.28
C GLU A 41 -4.30 -11.47 -20.32
N CYS A 42 -5.50 -11.00 -20.02
CA CYS A 42 -6.68 -11.07 -20.87
C CYS A 42 -7.12 -9.64 -21.23
N ARG A 43 -7.22 -9.35 -22.52
CA ARG A 43 -7.73 -8.06 -23.03
C ARG A 43 -9.08 -8.32 -23.67
N GLU A 44 -10.16 -7.86 -23.06
CA GLU A 44 -11.55 -8.00 -23.55
C GLU A 44 -11.83 -9.15 -24.53
N ALA A 45 -11.89 -8.86 -25.85
CA ALA A 45 -12.26 -9.80 -26.91
C ALA A 45 -11.08 -10.63 -27.44
N GLU A 46 -9.87 -10.41 -26.93
CA GLU A 46 -8.66 -11.12 -27.31
C GLU A 46 -8.42 -12.36 -26.42
N PRO A 47 -7.86 -13.44 -26.97
CA PRO A 47 -7.41 -14.57 -26.17
C PRO A 47 -6.39 -14.13 -25.13
N CYS A 48 -6.47 -14.66 -23.91
CA CYS A 48 -5.46 -14.34 -22.91
C CYS A 48 -4.09 -14.89 -23.30
N THR A 49 -3.06 -14.07 -23.08
CA THR A 49 -1.66 -14.38 -23.34
C THR A 49 -0.91 -14.62 -22.04
N ALA A 50 0.29 -15.21 -22.14
CA ALA A 50 1.17 -15.35 -20.98
C ALA A 50 1.74 -13.98 -20.58
N THR A 51 1.89 -13.75 -19.28
CA THR A 51 2.49 -12.53 -18.73
C THR A 51 3.39 -12.87 -17.55
N GLY A 52 4.24 -11.93 -17.16
CA GLY A 52 5.05 -11.98 -15.94
C GLY A 52 4.75 -10.79 -15.03
N PHE A 53 3.55 -10.21 -15.16
CA PHE A 53 3.13 -9.07 -14.37
C PHE A 53 3.10 -9.44 -12.88
N THR A 54 3.62 -8.55 -12.04
CA THR A 54 3.65 -8.71 -10.58
C THR A 54 3.06 -7.48 -9.91
N LEU A 55 2.41 -7.71 -8.76
CA LEU A 55 1.80 -6.66 -7.96
C LEU A 55 2.07 -6.94 -6.48
N ALA A 56 2.79 -6.06 -5.80
CA ALA A 56 2.91 -6.11 -4.36
C ALA A 56 1.78 -5.30 -3.71
N VAL A 57 1.27 -5.78 -2.59
CA VAL A 57 0.17 -5.17 -1.83
C VAL A 57 0.66 -4.88 -0.42
N ASP A 58 0.75 -3.61 -0.04
CA ASP A 58 0.97 -3.23 1.36
C ASP A 58 -0.34 -2.69 1.92
N GLY A 59 -0.88 -3.35 2.94
CA GLY A 59 -2.20 -3.06 3.46
C GLY A 59 -2.25 -2.85 4.96
N ARG A 60 -3.29 -2.13 5.38
CA ARG A 60 -3.72 -2.03 6.77
C ARG A 60 -5.21 -2.33 6.87
N GLY A 61 -5.55 -3.31 7.69
CA GLY A 61 -6.90 -3.63 8.09
C GLY A 61 -7.41 -2.70 9.20
N GLY A 62 -8.73 -2.48 9.27
CA GLY A 62 -9.37 -1.76 10.36
C GLY A 62 -10.86 -2.12 10.43
N GLY A 63 -11.40 -2.32 11.63
CA GLY A 63 -12.71 -2.97 11.82
C GLY A 63 -13.90 -2.20 11.22
N MET A 64 -14.81 -2.96 10.58
CA MET A 64 -16.13 -2.51 10.13
C MET A 64 -17.28 -3.24 10.88
N GLY A 65 -16.96 -4.35 11.57
CA GLY A 65 -17.90 -5.23 12.29
C GLY A 65 -18.11 -6.59 11.59
N ALA A 66 -18.72 -7.55 12.28
CA ALA A 66 -19.19 -8.84 11.71
C ALA A 66 -18.14 -9.69 10.94
N GLY A 67 -16.87 -9.68 11.38
CA GLY A 67 -15.81 -10.46 10.73
C GLY A 67 -15.27 -9.86 9.43
N VAL A 68 -15.71 -8.65 9.07
CA VAL A 68 -15.20 -7.89 7.93
C VAL A 68 -14.38 -6.70 8.41
N LYS A 69 -13.18 -6.55 7.84
CA LYS A 69 -12.30 -5.40 8.03
C LYS A 69 -12.35 -4.53 6.77
N LEU A 70 -12.29 -3.21 6.93
CA LEU A 70 -11.86 -2.32 5.87
C LEU A 70 -10.37 -2.50 5.66
N ALA A 71 -9.93 -2.50 4.42
CA ALA A 71 -8.52 -2.49 4.05
C ALA A 71 -8.20 -1.16 3.35
N ARG A 72 -7.16 -0.47 3.79
CA ARG A 72 -6.50 0.58 3.01
C ARG A 72 -5.15 0.02 2.55
N VAL A 73 -4.85 0.12 1.27
CA VAL A 73 -3.65 -0.48 0.70
C VAL A 73 -2.96 0.44 -0.30
N VAL A 74 -1.69 0.17 -0.53
CA VAL A 74 -0.94 0.67 -1.68
C VAL A 74 -0.55 -0.55 -2.53
N LEU A 75 -0.90 -0.51 -3.81
CA LEU A 75 -0.49 -1.51 -4.79
C LEU A 75 0.75 -1.01 -5.52
N TYR A 76 1.76 -1.86 -5.67
CA TYR A 76 3.01 -1.52 -6.33
C TYR A 76 3.24 -2.44 -7.53
N SER A 77 3.49 -1.82 -8.68
CA SER A 77 3.89 -2.51 -9.90
C SER A 77 4.98 -1.74 -10.63
N ALA A 78 5.51 -2.30 -11.70
CA ALA A 78 6.43 -1.59 -12.59
C ALA A 78 5.81 -0.31 -13.22
N ALA A 79 4.48 -0.24 -13.30
CA ALA A 79 3.75 0.92 -13.82
C ALA A 79 3.60 2.05 -12.78
N GLY A 80 3.89 1.79 -11.50
CA GLY A 80 3.81 2.75 -10.41
C GLY A 80 2.98 2.27 -9.23
N LYS A 81 2.54 3.24 -8.42
CA LYS A 81 1.79 3.00 -7.18
C LYS A 81 0.32 3.35 -7.37
N VAL A 82 -0.56 2.57 -6.75
CA VAL A 82 -2.00 2.82 -6.71
C VAL A 82 -2.49 2.76 -5.28
N ASP A 83 -3.01 3.88 -4.77
CA ASP A 83 -3.79 3.89 -3.54
C ASP A 83 -5.12 3.18 -3.80
N ALA A 84 -5.45 2.20 -2.95
CA ALA A 84 -6.67 1.43 -3.03
C ALA A 84 -7.28 1.18 -1.65
N PHE A 85 -8.55 0.82 -1.64
CA PHE A 85 -9.29 0.46 -0.43
C PHE A 85 -10.34 -0.59 -0.74
N GLY A 86 -10.83 -1.26 0.30
CA GLY A 86 -11.96 -2.17 0.17
C GLY A 86 -12.13 -3.01 1.43
N THR A 87 -12.42 -4.30 1.27
CA THR A 87 -12.78 -5.17 2.39
C THR A 87 -11.90 -6.42 2.44
N LEU A 88 -11.62 -6.87 3.66
CA LEU A 88 -10.96 -8.13 3.97
C LEU A 88 -11.87 -8.91 4.93
N GLY A 89 -12.33 -10.09 4.51
CA GLY A 89 -13.14 -10.98 5.33
C GLY A 89 -13.45 -12.29 4.62
N GLY A 90 -13.60 -13.38 5.38
CA GLY A 90 -13.86 -14.71 4.83
C GLY A 90 -12.84 -15.12 3.77
N ASP A 91 -11.55 -14.95 4.07
CA ASP A 91 -10.39 -15.23 3.20
C ASP A 91 -10.41 -14.54 1.83
N THR A 92 -11.26 -13.51 1.70
CA THR A 92 -11.35 -12.71 0.50
C THR A 92 -10.98 -11.26 0.74
N LEU A 93 -10.07 -10.76 -0.09
CA LEU A 93 -9.68 -9.37 -0.20
C LEU A 93 -10.29 -8.79 -1.48
N PHE A 94 -11.16 -7.78 -1.33
CA PHE A 94 -11.65 -6.97 -2.44
C PHE A 94 -11.07 -5.57 -2.31
N LEU A 95 -10.44 -5.07 -3.37
CA LEU A 95 -9.82 -3.76 -3.41
C LEU A 95 -10.20 -3.02 -4.68
N GLN A 96 -10.37 -1.71 -4.55
CA GLN A 96 -10.57 -0.79 -5.65
C GLN A 96 -9.74 0.48 -5.45
N GLY A 97 -9.21 1.02 -6.53
CA GLY A 97 -8.35 2.20 -6.51
C GLY A 97 -8.13 2.78 -7.90
N GLY A 98 -7.02 3.50 -8.04
CA GLY A 98 -6.61 4.14 -9.30
C GLY A 98 -7.05 5.60 -9.38
N ASN A 99 -6.93 6.16 -10.58
CA ASN A 99 -7.18 7.58 -10.86
C ASN A 99 -8.36 7.77 -11.82
N ASP A 100 -8.54 8.98 -12.32
CA ASP A 100 -9.68 9.33 -13.19
C ASP A 100 -9.62 8.68 -14.58
N ALA A 101 -8.43 8.26 -15.03
CA ALA A 101 -8.24 7.61 -16.32
C ALA A 101 -8.30 6.08 -16.24
N VAL A 102 -7.89 5.50 -15.10
CA VAL A 102 -7.81 4.05 -14.91
C VAL A 102 -8.24 3.66 -13.51
N ARG A 103 -9.23 2.78 -13.41
CA ARG A 103 -9.63 2.14 -12.15
C ARG A 103 -8.98 0.77 -12.03
N SER A 104 -8.39 0.52 -10.87
CA SER A 104 -7.78 -0.76 -10.49
C SER A 104 -8.72 -1.52 -9.58
N TYR A 105 -8.88 -2.82 -9.82
CA TYR A 105 -9.59 -3.72 -8.93
C TYR A 105 -8.73 -4.95 -8.68
N LEU A 106 -8.55 -5.32 -7.41
CA LEU A 106 -7.88 -6.56 -7.05
C LEU A 106 -8.85 -7.40 -6.21
N VAL A 107 -9.00 -8.66 -6.60
CA VAL A 107 -9.68 -9.68 -5.80
C VAL A 107 -8.70 -10.79 -5.52
N VAL A 108 -8.57 -11.17 -4.25
CA VAL A 108 -7.81 -12.34 -3.82
C VAL A 108 -8.72 -13.19 -2.96
N THR A 109 -8.91 -14.47 -3.32
CA THR A 109 -9.67 -15.45 -2.54
C THR A 109 -8.87 -16.73 -2.49
N ASP A 110 -8.56 -17.23 -1.29
CA ASP A 110 -7.82 -18.48 -1.10
C ASP A 110 -6.51 -18.53 -1.92
N GLY A 111 -5.81 -17.38 -2.01
CA GLY A 111 -4.59 -17.20 -2.79
C GLY A 111 -4.81 -17.01 -4.30
N ALA A 112 -5.98 -17.33 -4.86
CA ALA A 112 -6.28 -17.04 -6.26
C ALA A 112 -6.55 -15.55 -6.46
N ALA A 113 -5.90 -14.94 -7.46
CA ALA A 113 -5.91 -13.50 -7.68
C ALA A 113 -6.45 -13.11 -9.05
N ARG A 114 -7.29 -12.08 -9.07
CA ARG A 114 -7.69 -11.37 -10.28
C ARG A 114 -7.46 -9.88 -10.09
N TYR A 115 -6.58 -9.31 -10.92
CA TYR A 115 -6.36 -7.87 -10.98
C TYR A 115 -6.92 -7.32 -12.29
N THR A 116 -7.83 -6.36 -12.24
CA THR A 116 -8.37 -5.72 -13.45
C THR A 116 -8.08 -4.23 -13.47
N LEU A 117 -7.76 -3.76 -14.66
CA LEU A 117 -7.67 -2.35 -15.00
C LEU A 117 -8.87 -2.03 -15.87
N HIS A 118 -9.59 -0.96 -15.54
CA HIS A 118 -10.70 -0.43 -16.32
C HIS A 118 -10.33 0.98 -16.78
N MET A 119 -10.18 1.18 -18.08
CA MET A 119 -9.84 2.49 -18.64
C MET A 119 -11.11 3.31 -18.86
N ALA A 120 -11.05 4.61 -18.56
CA ALA A 120 -12.18 5.52 -18.73
C ALA A 120 -12.53 5.78 -20.21
N GLN A 121 -11.58 5.56 -21.11
CA GLN A 121 -11.74 5.79 -22.55
C GLN A 121 -11.78 4.45 -23.29
N GLY A 122 -12.88 4.24 -24.03
CA GLY A 122 -13.12 3.03 -24.82
C GLY A 122 -13.56 1.82 -23.98
N PRO A 123 -14.02 0.74 -24.63
CA PRO A 123 -14.16 -0.55 -23.98
C PRO A 123 -12.75 -1.12 -23.84
N GLN A 124 -12.04 -0.77 -22.76
CA GLN A 124 -10.77 -1.41 -22.47
C GLN A 124 -10.77 -1.85 -21.02
N VAL A 125 -10.84 -3.17 -20.84
CA VAL A 125 -10.56 -3.85 -19.59
C VAL A 125 -9.41 -4.83 -19.83
N VAL A 126 -8.37 -4.70 -19.00
CA VAL A 126 -7.26 -5.66 -18.95
C VAL A 126 -7.38 -6.43 -17.64
N SER A 127 -7.46 -7.75 -17.73
CA SER A 127 -7.54 -8.64 -16.56
C SER A 127 -6.30 -9.50 -16.46
N TYR A 128 -5.69 -9.54 -15.29
CA TYR A 128 -4.59 -10.41 -14.94
C TYR A 128 -5.11 -11.52 -14.02
N LEU A 129 -4.77 -12.77 -14.32
CA LEU A 129 -5.15 -13.94 -13.52
C LEU A 129 -3.88 -14.63 -13.00
N GLY A 130 -3.88 -14.97 -11.71
CA GLY A 130 -2.71 -15.53 -11.04
C GLY A 130 -2.98 -15.85 -9.58
N THR A 131 -1.96 -15.69 -8.75
CA THR A 131 -2.03 -15.97 -7.31
C THR A 131 -1.32 -14.90 -6.49
N CYS A 132 -1.73 -14.75 -5.22
CA CYS A 132 -0.99 -13.98 -4.21
C CYS A 132 -0.62 -14.87 -3.03
N GLU A 133 0.55 -14.64 -2.45
CA GLU A 133 1.09 -15.31 -1.26
C GLU A 133 1.54 -14.32 -0.18
#